data_AF-K6X7Y3-F1
#
_entry.id   AF-K6X7Y3-F1
#
_cell.length_a   1.000
_cell.length_b   1.000
_cell.length_c   1.000
_cell.angle_alpha   90.00
_cell.angle_beta   90.00
_cell.angle_gamma   90.00
#
_symmetry.space_group_name_H-M   'P 1'
#
loop_
_entity.id
_entity.type
_entity.pdbx_description
1 polymer ?
#
loop_
_entity_poly.entity_id
_entity_poly.type
_entity_poly.pdbx_seq_one_letter_code
_entity_poly.pdbx_strand_id
1 'polypeptide(L)'
;MPDTVDVPELPRALRAPEPVIVVGMVAWLVATVVVAITDLGGGNALTICLVGLGVGLLGTTIVLVQRAGVRRGARGAQEGLD
;
A
#
# COMPACT_ATOMS: atom_id res chain seq x y z
N MET A 1 9.32 -7.05 -41.06
CA MET A 1 9.20 -7.33 -39.61
C MET A 1 9.55 -6.02 -38.94
N PRO A 2 8.60 -5.29 -38.32
CA PRO A 2 8.96 -4.04 -37.64
C PRO A 2 9.96 -4.37 -36.55
N ASP A 3 11.04 -3.60 -36.47
CA ASP A 3 12.05 -3.73 -35.42
C ASP A 3 11.35 -3.57 -34.07
N THR A 4 11.33 -4.64 -33.27
CA THR A 4 10.77 -4.60 -31.92
C THR A 4 11.63 -3.67 -31.09
N VAL A 5 11.12 -2.47 -30.80
CA VAL A 5 11.74 -1.54 -29.85
C VAL A 5 11.80 -2.26 -28.51
N ASP A 6 13.02 -2.59 -28.08
CA ASP A 6 13.28 -3.21 -26.79
C ASP A 6 13.07 -2.13 -25.70
N VAL A 7 11.90 -2.14 -25.07
CA VAL A 7 11.56 -1.18 -24.02
C VAL A 7 12.12 -1.72 -22.71
N PRO A 8 13.06 -1.02 -22.06
CA PRO A 8 13.65 -1.49 -20.81
C PRO A 8 12.57 -1.61 -19.73
N GLU A 9 12.59 -2.74 -19.02
CA GLU A 9 11.65 -2.97 -17.93
C GLU A 9 11.82 -1.93 -16.79
N LEU A 10 10.68 -1.48 -16.25
CA LEU A 10 10.70 -0.61 -15.08
C LEU A 10 11.34 -1.32 -13.87
N PRO A 11 12.07 -0.60 -13.01
CA PRO A 11 12.60 -1.13 -11.76
C PRO A 11 11.50 -1.82 -10.93
N ARG A 12 11.82 -2.97 -10.33
CA ARG A 12 10.87 -3.75 -9.50
C ARG A 12 10.17 -2.89 -8.45
N ALA A 13 10.88 -1.95 -7.84
CA ALA A 13 10.34 -1.06 -6.81
C ALA A 13 9.20 -0.15 -7.31
N LEU A 14 9.13 0.15 -8.61
CA LEU A 14 8.05 0.95 -9.19
C LEU A 14 6.86 0.09 -9.65
N ARG A 15 7.07 -1.22 -9.79
CA ARG A 15 6.02 -2.19 -10.18
C ARG A 15 5.35 -2.84 -8.97
N ALA A 16 6.11 -3.01 -7.89
CA ALA A 16 5.66 -3.70 -6.70
C ALA A 16 4.82 -2.77 -5.80
N PRO A 17 3.70 -3.24 -5.22
CA PRO A 17 2.85 -2.40 -4.36
C PRO A 17 3.47 -2.13 -2.97
N GLU A 18 4.41 -2.94 -2.51
CA GLU A 18 4.95 -2.89 -1.15
C GLU A 18 5.57 -1.53 -0.78
N PRO A 19 6.41 -0.88 -1.61
CA PRO A 19 7.01 0.40 -1.25
C PRO A 19 5.96 1.48 -1.00
N VAL A 20 4.89 1.51 -1.82
CA VAL A 20 3.80 2.48 -1.66
C VAL A 20 3.03 2.24 -0.37
N ILE A 21 2.74 0.97 -0.04
CA ILE A 21 2.06 0.60 1.20
C ILE A 21 2.89 1.01 2.41
N VAL A 22 4.20 0.71 2.41
CA VAL A 22 5.09 1.05 3.53
C VAL A 22 5.16 2.56 3.72
N VAL A 23 5.38 3.32 2.65
CA VAL A 23 5.45 4.79 2.72
C VAL A 23 4.13 5.38 3.22
N GLY A 24 2.99 4.92 2.69
CA GLY A 24 1.67 5.39 3.12
C GLY A 24 1.37 5.08 4.58
N MET A 25 1.68 3.86 5.04
CA MET A 25 1.48 3.46 6.44
C MET A 25 2.37 4.25 7.40
N VAL A 26 3.64 4.46 7.06
CA VAL A 26 4.56 5.28 7.85
C VAL A 26 4.06 6.73 7.91
N ALA A 27 3.62 7.29 6.79
CA ALA A 27 3.11 8.66 6.74
C ALA A 27 1.87 8.84 7.64
N TRP A 28 0.90 7.92 7.58
CA TRP A 28 -0.27 7.96 8.45
C TRP A 28 0.06 7.76 9.92
N LEU A 29 1.01 6.89 10.24
CA LEU A 29 1.49 6.68 11.61
C LEU A 29 2.13 7.95 12.16
N VAL A 30 3.03 8.57 11.39
CA VAL A 30 3.66 9.85 11.76
C VAL A 30 2.61 10.95 11.94
N ALA A 31 1.67 11.08 11.00
CA ALA A 31 0.58 12.06 11.11
C ALA A 31 -0.24 11.85 12.39
N THR A 32 -0.57 10.60 12.72
CA THR A 32 -1.31 10.24 13.94
C THR A 32 -0.55 10.67 15.19
N VAL A 33 0.75 10.37 15.27
CA VAL A 33 1.61 10.74 16.40
C VAL A 33 1.71 12.26 16.52
N VAL A 34 1.96 12.97 15.41
CA VAL A 34 2.07 14.44 15.40
C VAL A 34 0.77 15.08 15.89
N VAL A 35 -0.37 14.69 15.33
CA VAL A 35 -1.67 15.26 15.72
C VAL A 35 -1.98 14.96 17.19
N ALA A 36 -1.70 13.74 17.66
CA ALA A 36 -1.95 13.36 19.05
C ALA A 36 -1.13 14.16 20.07
N ILE A 37 0.12 14.54 19.75
CA ILE A 37 0.99 15.28 20.69
C ILE A 37 0.88 16.80 20.57
N THR A 38 0.49 17.31 19.39
CA THR A 38 0.47 18.75 19.12
C THR A 38 -0.93 19.37 19.17
N ASP A 39 -1.99 18.55 19.23
CA ASP A 39 -3.39 18.97 19.06
C ASP A 39 -3.62 19.77 17.74
N LEU A 40 -2.79 19.50 16.74
CA LEU A 40 -2.81 20.18 15.45
C LEU A 40 -4.00 19.72 14.61
N GLY A 41 -4.75 20.67 14.02
CA GLY A 41 -5.84 20.39 13.08
C GLY A 41 -7.25 20.33 13.70
N GLY A 42 -7.38 20.55 15.01
CA GLY A 42 -8.67 20.66 15.70
C GLY A 42 -9.44 19.35 15.82
N GLY A 43 -10.73 19.44 16.17
CA GLY A 43 -11.48 18.35 16.80
C GLY A 43 -11.55 17.00 16.06
N ASN A 44 -11.47 17.00 14.72
CA ASN A 44 -11.60 15.75 13.94
C ASN A 44 -10.26 15.24 13.37
N ALA A 45 -9.15 15.96 13.54
CA ALA A 45 -7.88 15.63 12.89
C ALA A 45 -7.34 14.25 13.32
N LEU A 46 -7.41 13.95 14.62
CA LEU A 46 -6.96 12.66 15.15
C LEU A 46 -7.83 11.52 14.61
N THR A 47 -9.14 11.71 14.58
CA THR A 47 -10.09 10.73 14.02
C THR A 47 -9.78 10.45 12.56
N ILE A 48 -9.50 11.47 11.75
CA ILE A 48 -9.11 11.31 10.34
C ILE A 48 -7.81 10.50 10.23
N CYS A 49 -6.81 10.77 11.08
CA CYS A 49 -5.55 10.02 11.10
C CYS A 49 -5.75 8.54 11.42
N LEU A 50 -6.57 8.25 12.42
CA LEU A 50 -6.89 6.89 12.82
C LEU A 50 -7.68 6.14 11.73
N VAL A 51 -8.63 6.81 11.07
CA VAL A 51 -9.36 6.22 9.93
C VAL A 51 -8.41 5.94 8.77
N GLY A 52 -7.50 6.86 8.45
CA GLY A 52 -6.47 6.67 7.43
C GLY A 52 -5.59 5.44 7.71
N LEU A 53 -5.11 5.29 8.96
CA LEU A 53 -4.40 4.09 9.41
C LEU A 53 -5.27 2.83 9.28
N GLY A 54 -6.53 2.88 9.70
CA GLY A 54 -7.47 1.75 9.61
C GLY A 54 -7.68 1.27 8.17
N VAL A 55 -7.91 2.20 7.24
CA VAL A 55 -8.04 1.90 5.81
C VAL A 55 -6.73 1.34 5.25
N GLY A 56 -5.58 1.89 5.65
CA GLY A 56 -4.27 1.37 5.25
C GLY A 56 -4.02 -0.06 5.72
N LEU A 57 -4.39 -0.40 6.96
CA LEU A 57 -4.32 -1.76 7.50
C LEU A 57 -5.24 -2.72 6.74
N LEU A 58 -6.46 -2.29 6.42
CA LEU A 58 -7.40 -3.09 5.62
C LEU A 58 -6.83 -3.38 4.23
N GLY A 59 -6.37 -2.35 3.51
CA GLY A 59 -5.76 -2.50 2.20
C GLY A 59 -4.53 -3.41 2.22
N THR A 60 -3.66 -3.25 3.22
CA THR A 60 -2.49 -4.11 3.42
C THR A 60 -2.89 -5.57 3.65
N THR A 61 -3.92 -5.81 4.47
CA THR A 61 -4.45 -7.15 4.73
C THR A 61 -4.94 -7.81 3.45
N ILE A 62 -5.68 -7.08 2.61
CA ILE A 62 -6.15 -7.58 1.32
C ILE A 62 -4.97 -8.03 0.46
N VAL A 63 -3.93 -7.19 0.31
CA VAL A 63 -2.74 -7.54 -0.48
C VAL A 63 -2.05 -8.80 0.08
N LEU A 64 -1.88 -8.91 1.39
CA LEU A 64 -1.25 -10.07 2.02
C LEU A 64 -2.06 -11.36 1.80
N VAL A 65 -3.38 -11.27 1.91
CA VAL A 65 -4.30 -12.40 1.64
C VAL A 65 -4.23 -12.80 0.17
N GLN A 66 -4.22 -11.84 -0.75
CA GLN A 66 -4.09 -12.10 -2.18
C GLN A 66 -2.77 -12.79 -2.51
N ARG A 67 -1.64 -12.28 -2.00
CA ARG A 67 -0.32 -12.93 -2.18
C ARG A 67 -0.26 -14.32 -1.58
N ALA A 68 -0.88 -14.54 -0.41
CA ALA A 68 -0.99 -15.88 0.16
C ALA A 68 -1.86 -16.81 -0.69
N GLY A 69 -2.92 -16.28 -1.33
CA GLY A 69 -3.75 -16.99 -2.29
C GLY A 69 -2.97 -17.42 -3.53
N VAL A 70 -2.18 -16.52 -4.12
CA VAL A 70 -1.30 -16.82 -5.27
C VAL A 70 -0.33 -17.95 -4.93
N ARG A 71 0.36 -17.86 -3.78
CA ARG A 71 1.29 -18.93 -3.33
C ARG A 71 0.61 -20.29 -3.12
N ARG A 72 -0.70 -20.31 -2.88
CA ARG A 72 -1.51 -21.52 -2.69
C ARG A 72 -2.20 -22.00 -3.97
N GLY A 73 -2.08 -21.25 -5.08
CA GLY A 73 -2.78 -21.56 -6.34
C GLY A 73 -4.30 -21.36 -6.26
N ALA A 74 -4.78 -20.42 -5.45
CA ALA A 74 -6.22 -20.18 -5.30
C ALA A 74 -6.83 -19.60 -6.59
N ARG A 75 -7.94 -20.18 -7.06
CA ARG A 75 -8.62 -19.78 -8.32
C ARG A 75 -9.11 -18.32 -8.37
N GLY A 76 -9.29 -17.69 -7.21
CA GLY A 76 -9.73 -16.29 -7.09
C GLY A 76 -8.62 -15.31 -6.72
N ALA A 77 -7.35 -15.73 -6.77
CA ALA A 77 -6.22 -14.85 -6.50
C ALA A 77 -5.94 -13.93 -7.71
N GLN A 78 -5.49 -12.71 -7.46
CA GLN A 78 -5.06 -11.80 -8.52
C GLN A 78 -3.83 -12.38 -9.24
N GLU A 79 -3.86 -12.36 -10.57
CA GLU A 79 -2.72 -12.73 -11.43
C GLU A 79 -1.67 -11.60 -11.45
N GLY A 80 -0.38 -11.96 -11.54
CA GLY A 80 0.72 -11.00 -11.64
C GLY A 80 1.17 -10.38 -10.31
N LEU A 81 0.90 -11.05 -9.18
CA LEU A 81 1.40 -10.67 -7.84
C LEU A 81 2.64 -11.48 -7.40
N ASP A 82 3.17 -12.27 -8.32
CA ASP A 82 4.33 -13.17 -8.22
C ASP A 82 5.67 -12.43 -8.10
#